data_AF-A0A074NLL2-F1
#
_entry.id   AF-A0A074NLL2-F1
#
_cell.length_a   1.000
_cell.length_b   1.000
_cell.length_c   1.000
_cell.angle_alpha   90.00
_cell.angle_beta   90.00
_cell.angle_gamma   90.00
#
_symmetry.space_group_name_H-M   'P 1'
#
loop_
_entity.id
_entity.type
_entity.pdbx_description
1 polymer ?
#
loop_
_entity_poly.entity_id
_entity_poly.type
_entity_poly.pdbx_seq_one_letter_code
_entity_poly.pdbx_strand_id
1 'polypeptide(L)'
;MTATHGTIQTLHKGTAEERAGEGQAQRDIVALGITTAAILLFVATGGVVVPDTLMALMGTGSGADPLLTTALLLNIALIIFAWRRYRELIREIEERRRAEAQARELAERDPLTGCLNRRSMAEVTEALRIRTAERGQAIAYAMIDLDNFKQVNDMHGHHAGDQVLCQFADRVREVLPKSARLARLGGDEFAFVTPFDPARRERIDDLVIRLYEGLALPFQLDSVTLEITMSVGVTSDHCPDGLEPLSASGDTLLHRADIAMYQAKKQGKNRFFWFEPSMENELRFRNELETGIRHGITRGEFVPFYEQQIDLDTGELVGFEMLARWRSPQFGLVSPEIFIPVAEEIGLIAELSEQLMRQAFADARGWDEALTLSINISPVQLRDPWFAQKLLKLLVEHSFPAQRLEIEITESCLHENIGLVRSMITSLRNQGVKVSLDDFGTGYSSLEQLRSLPFDRLKIDRSFIKDLTENGGKSRIVDAIVSLGRGLEMPITAEGIEHEDILTALRKMGEFKGQGYLYGRPETAEQVHERLSIAGRLAGSAMADAPNAGAEGIELPDLGALARSVARAARGDNAGDNRGGEMGGPGESGDPDHGGAAPHPGGTALDGGPILPRRARH
;
A
#
# COMPACT_ATOMS: atom_id res chain seq x y z
N MET A 1 4.31 -27.37 31.53
CA MET A 1 5.27 -28.49 31.60
C MET A 1 6.49 -28.23 30.70
N THR A 2 7.08 -27.04 30.77
CA THR A 2 8.12 -26.61 29.81
C THR A 2 9.27 -25.82 30.48
N ALA A 3 9.30 -25.78 31.81
CA ALA A 3 10.39 -25.15 32.59
C ALA A 3 11.42 -26.17 33.09
N THR A 4 11.15 -27.47 33.00
CA THR A 4 12.04 -28.54 33.50
C THR A 4 12.92 -29.18 32.42
N HIS A 5 12.71 -28.85 31.13
CA HIS A 5 13.53 -29.37 30.03
C HIS A 5 14.76 -28.50 29.70
N GLY A 6 14.74 -27.21 30.01
CA GLY A 6 15.89 -26.29 29.75
C GLY A 6 17.05 -26.46 30.73
N THR A 7 16.76 -26.78 31.99
CA THR A 7 17.76 -26.90 33.07
C THR A 7 18.55 -28.21 32.99
N ILE A 8 17.94 -29.29 32.48
CA ILE A 8 18.63 -30.59 32.33
C ILE A 8 19.58 -30.55 31.11
N GLN A 9 19.24 -29.82 30.05
CA GLN A 9 20.10 -29.71 28.85
C GLN A 9 21.34 -28.82 29.07
N THR A 10 21.24 -27.80 29.93
CA THR A 10 22.38 -26.93 30.30
C THR A 10 23.32 -27.60 31.29
N LEU A 11 22.82 -28.37 32.25
CA LEU A 11 23.65 -29.20 33.14
C LEU A 11 24.35 -30.34 32.39
N HIS A 12 23.70 -30.99 31.41
CA HIS A 12 24.36 -32.02 30.60
C HIS A 12 25.43 -31.47 29.65
N LYS A 13 25.23 -30.27 29.07
CA LYS A 13 26.27 -29.61 28.25
C LYS A 13 27.51 -29.21 29.05
N GLY A 14 27.33 -28.63 30.25
CA GLY A 14 28.45 -28.28 31.14
C GLY A 14 29.30 -29.50 31.53
N THR A 15 28.66 -30.62 31.87
CA THR A 15 29.38 -31.86 32.22
C THR A 15 30.05 -32.56 31.04
N ALA A 16 29.58 -32.34 29.81
CA ALA A 16 30.18 -32.90 28.61
C ALA A 16 31.39 -32.07 28.14
N GLU A 17 31.34 -30.74 28.28
CA GLU A 17 32.47 -29.85 28.01
C GLU A 17 33.59 -29.97 29.05
N GLU A 18 33.26 -30.12 30.35
CA GLU A 18 34.25 -30.39 31.41
C GLU A 18 34.95 -31.75 31.23
N ARG A 19 34.20 -32.82 30.94
CA ARG A 19 34.78 -34.16 30.68
C ARG A 19 35.62 -34.20 29.39
N ALA A 20 35.26 -33.39 28.38
CA ALA A 20 36.07 -33.24 27.17
C ALA A 20 37.37 -32.47 27.45
N GLY A 21 37.33 -31.44 28.30
CA GLY A 21 38.49 -30.65 28.73
C GLY A 21 39.49 -31.46 29.57
N GLU A 22 39.01 -32.25 30.55
CA GLU A 22 39.86 -33.11 31.38
C GLU A 22 40.56 -34.21 30.56
N GLY A 23 39.84 -34.84 29.62
CA GLY A 23 40.40 -35.85 28.72
C GLY A 23 41.43 -35.29 27.75
N GLN A 24 41.31 -34.02 27.36
CA GLN A 24 42.26 -33.34 26.50
C GLN A 24 43.54 -32.94 27.27
N ALA A 25 43.39 -32.39 28.48
CA ALA A 25 44.51 -32.06 29.35
C ALA A 25 45.36 -33.31 29.72
N GLN A 26 44.71 -34.45 30.00
CA GLN A 26 45.42 -35.68 30.31
C GLN A 26 46.16 -36.28 29.10
N ARG A 27 45.61 -36.14 27.89
CA ARG A 27 46.29 -36.52 26.64
C ARG A 27 47.49 -35.62 26.35
N ASP A 28 47.38 -34.33 26.63
CA ASP A 28 48.46 -33.36 26.44
C ASP A 28 49.63 -33.61 27.41
N ILE A 29 49.36 -33.98 28.66
CA ILE A 29 50.40 -34.36 29.64
C ILE A 29 51.13 -35.63 29.20
N VAL A 30 50.41 -36.64 28.71
CA VAL A 30 51.02 -37.90 28.21
C VAL A 30 51.86 -37.64 26.95
N ALA A 31 51.36 -36.81 26.02
CA ALA A 31 52.11 -36.43 24.82
C ALA A 31 53.38 -35.63 25.17
N LEU A 32 53.31 -34.73 26.14
CA LEU A 32 54.46 -33.97 26.65
C LEU A 32 55.50 -34.90 27.31
N GLY A 33 55.05 -35.88 28.09
CA GLY A 33 55.91 -36.89 28.71
C GLY A 33 56.65 -37.76 27.69
N ILE A 34 55.94 -38.24 26.66
CA ILE A 34 56.52 -39.05 25.56
C ILE A 34 57.54 -38.22 24.76
N THR A 35 57.20 -36.96 24.44
CA THR A 35 58.09 -36.07 23.69
C THR A 35 59.37 -35.76 24.48
N THR A 36 59.24 -35.50 25.79
CA THR A 36 60.37 -35.26 26.69
C THR A 36 61.28 -36.49 26.79
N ALA A 37 60.69 -37.68 26.93
CA ALA A 37 61.44 -38.93 26.97
C ALA A 37 62.17 -39.22 25.64
N ALA A 38 61.54 -38.95 24.50
CA ALA A 38 62.15 -39.14 23.17
C ALA A 38 63.35 -38.21 22.96
N ILE A 39 63.24 -36.94 23.38
CA ILE A 39 64.33 -35.95 23.32
C ILE A 39 65.48 -36.36 24.26
N LEU A 40 65.17 -36.75 25.50
CA LEU A 40 66.20 -37.20 26.46
C LEU A 40 66.92 -38.45 25.94
N LEU A 41 66.20 -39.41 25.38
CA LEU A 41 66.77 -40.61 24.78
C LEU A 41 67.63 -40.27 23.55
N PHE A 42 67.24 -39.30 22.74
CA PHE A 42 68.00 -38.83 21.58
C PHE A 42 69.32 -38.18 22.01
N VAL A 43 69.29 -37.32 23.04
CA VAL A 43 70.48 -36.68 23.59
C VAL A 43 71.43 -37.71 24.22
N ALA A 44 70.89 -38.67 24.98
CA ALA A 44 71.69 -39.69 25.65
C ALA A 44 72.37 -40.65 24.66
N THR A 45 71.63 -41.14 23.65
CA THR A 45 72.19 -42.06 22.64
C THR A 45 73.09 -41.32 21.63
N GLY A 46 72.71 -40.11 21.21
CA GLY A 46 73.51 -39.27 20.33
C GLY A 46 74.84 -38.85 20.94
N GLY A 47 74.88 -38.55 22.23
CA GLY A 47 76.10 -38.17 22.95
C GLY A 47 77.15 -39.28 23.03
N VAL A 48 76.76 -40.55 22.89
CA VAL A 48 77.67 -41.71 22.87
C VAL A 48 78.03 -42.12 21.45
N VAL A 49 77.03 -42.24 20.57
CA VAL A 49 77.22 -42.77 19.21
C VAL A 49 77.97 -41.78 18.30
N VAL A 50 77.70 -40.48 18.40
CA VAL A 50 78.29 -39.48 17.49
C VAL A 50 79.81 -39.32 17.68
N PRO A 51 80.36 -39.22 18.91
CA PRO A 51 81.81 -39.18 19.12
C PRO A 51 82.51 -40.47 18.66
N ASP A 52 81.95 -41.63 18.99
CA ASP A 52 82.54 -42.93 18.66
C ASP A 52 82.58 -43.18 17.15
N THR A 53 81.53 -42.78 16.43
CA THR A 53 81.51 -42.83 14.96
C THR A 53 82.50 -41.84 14.33
N LEU A 54 82.64 -40.62 14.87
CA LEU A 54 83.63 -39.64 14.42
C LEU A 54 85.06 -40.13 14.62
N MET A 55 85.37 -40.70 15.78
CA MET A 55 86.70 -41.26 16.07
C MET A 55 87.02 -42.46 15.17
N ALA A 56 86.03 -43.31 14.86
CA ALA A 56 86.20 -44.40 13.90
C ALA A 56 86.47 -43.88 12.48
N LEU A 57 85.79 -42.81 12.06
CA LEU A 57 86.00 -42.15 10.76
C LEU A 57 87.37 -41.48 10.63
N MET A 58 87.93 -40.98 11.73
CA MET A 58 89.28 -40.44 11.82
C MET A 58 90.37 -41.52 11.95
N GLY A 59 89.98 -42.81 11.94
CA GLY A 59 90.90 -43.95 12.00
C GLY A 59 91.45 -44.28 13.39
N THR A 60 90.89 -43.69 14.46
CA THR A 60 91.42 -43.78 15.83
C THR A 60 90.53 -44.59 16.81
N GLY A 61 89.44 -45.22 16.35
CA GLY A 61 88.48 -45.93 17.22
C GLY A 61 87.85 -47.19 16.60
N SER A 62 87.23 -48.03 17.44
CA SER A 62 86.63 -49.33 17.08
C SER A 62 85.23 -49.27 16.44
N GLY A 63 84.69 -48.08 16.20
CA GLY A 63 83.30 -47.89 15.75
C GLY A 63 82.30 -47.85 16.92
N ALA A 64 81.17 -47.17 16.72
CA ALA A 64 80.09 -47.12 17.69
C ALA A 64 79.34 -48.47 17.78
N ASP A 65 78.76 -48.76 18.95
CA ASP A 65 77.94 -49.96 19.16
C ASP A 65 76.78 -50.02 18.14
N PRO A 66 76.67 -51.11 17.34
CA PRO A 66 75.58 -51.29 16.38
C PRO A 66 74.18 -51.18 17.01
N LEU A 67 74.00 -51.59 18.27
CA LEU A 67 72.71 -51.53 18.96
C LEU A 67 72.33 -50.09 19.33
N LEU A 68 73.28 -49.29 19.82
CA LEU A 68 73.05 -47.88 20.13
C LEU A 68 72.85 -47.06 18.85
N THR A 69 73.56 -47.40 17.79
CA THR A 69 73.42 -46.76 16.47
C THR A 69 72.04 -47.01 15.87
N THR A 70 71.56 -48.26 15.91
CA THR A 70 70.20 -48.60 15.44
C THR A 70 69.10 -47.96 16.30
N ALA A 71 69.29 -47.90 17.63
CA ALA A 71 68.36 -47.21 18.53
C ALA A 71 68.30 -45.69 18.28
N LEU A 72 69.43 -45.04 18.02
CA LEU A 72 69.49 -43.62 17.68
C LEU A 72 68.78 -43.33 16.34
N LEU A 73 69.05 -44.14 15.31
CA LEU A 73 68.39 -43.99 14.00
C LEU A 73 66.88 -44.20 14.10
N LEU A 74 66.43 -45.17 14.88
CA LEU A 74 65.00 -45.41 15.12
C LEU A 74 64.36 -44.22 15.85
N ASN A 75 65.02 -43.67 16.87
CA ASN A 75 64.53 -42.49 17.59
C ASN A 75 64.44 -41.26 16.69
N ILE A 76 65.47 -41.01 15.85
CA ILE A 76 65.43 -39.94 14.83
C ILE A 76 64.24 -40.14 13.88
N ALA A 77 64.04 -41.37 13.37
CA ALA A 77 62.93 -41.68 12.47
C ALA A 77 61.56 -41.44 13.13
N LEU A 78 61.41 -41.82 14.41
CA LEU A 78 60.20 -41.58 15.20
C LEU A 78 59.95 -40.08 15.42
N ILE A 79 60.98 -39.29 15.72
CA ILE A 79 60.87 -37.84 15.89
C ILE A 79 60.44 -37.17 14.58
N ILE A 80 61.06 -37.55 13.45
CA ILE A 80 60.69 -37.02 12.13
C ILE A 80 59.25 -37.40 11.78
N PHE A 81 58.84 -38.66 12.02
CA PHE A 81 57.48 -39.12 11.81
C PHE A 81 56.47 -38.37 12.68
N ALA A 82 56.77 -38.21 13.97
CA ALA A 82 55.92 -37.47 14.91
C ALA A 82 55.79 -36.00 14.52
N TRP A 83 56.89 -35.35 14.13
CA TRP A 83 56.88 -33.96 13.66
C TRP A 83 56.05 -33.81 12.38
N ARG A 84 56.21 -34.72 11.41
CA ARG A 84 55.39 -34.74 10.19
C ARG A 84 53.91 -34.91 10.52
N ARG A 85 53.56 -35.88 11.38
CA ARG A 85 52.17 -36.14 11.79
C ARG A 85 51.55 -34.96 12.54
N TYR A 86 52.31 -34.29 13.40
CA TYR A 86 51.88 -33.08 14.10
C TYR A 86 51.59 -31.94 13.13
N ARG A 87 52.47 -31.72 12.13
CA ARG A 87 52.24 -30.71 11.08
C ARG A 87 51.03 -31.02 10.21
N GLU A 88 50.81 -32.29 9.86
CA GLU A 88 49.61 -32.73 9.12
C GLU A 88 48.34 -32.46 9.95
N LEU A 89 48.33 -32.82 11.24
CA LEU A 89 47.19 -32.60 12.13
C LEU A 89 46.86 -31.12 12.32
N ILE A 90 47.86 -30.25 12.51
CA ILE A 90 47.63 -28.80 12.63
C ILE A 90 47.01 -28.25 11.34
N ARG A 91 47.51 -28.67 10.17
CA ARG A 91 46.94 -28.25 8.88
C ARG A 91 45.50 -28.69 8.74
N GLU A 92 45.18 -29.95 9.06
CA GLU A 92 43.80 -30.46 9.03
C GLU A 92 42.87 -29.67 9.97
N ILE A 93 43.34 -29.31 11.18
CA ILE A 93 42.56 -28.50 12.13
C ILE A 93 42.35 -27.08 11.61
N GLU A 94 43.39 -26.45 11.05
CA GLU A 94 43.28 -25.12 10.45
C GLU A 94 42.34 -25.11 9.24
N GLU A 95 42.47 -26.09 8.35
CA GLU A 95 41.60 -26.25 7.18
C GLU A 95 40.15 -26.46 7.60
N ARG A 96 39.91 -27.33 8.59
CA ARG A 96 38.57 -27.55 9.14
C ARG A 96 37.99 -26.28 9.77
N ARG A 97 38.77 -25.55 10.56
CA ARG A 97 38.33 -24.28 11.16
C ARG A 97 38.00 -23.23 10.10
N ARG A 98 38.81 -23.12 9.04
CA ARG A 98 38.55 -22.22 7.91
C ARG A 98 37.28 -22.64 7.17
N ALA A 99 37.11 -23.92 6.89
CA ALA A 99 35.91 -24.45 6.24
C ALA A 99 34.65 -24.22 7.08
N GLU A 100 34.71 -24.44 8.40
CA GLU A 100 33.60 -24.17 9.32
C GLU A 100 33.26 -22.68 9.39
N ALA A 101 34.27 -21.79 9.43
CA ALA A 101 34.06 -20.35 9.40
C ALA A 101 33.44 -19.88 8.07
N GLN A 102 33.94 -20.38 6.93
CA GLN A 102 33.40 -20.08 5.61
C GLN A 102 31.97 -20.62 5.44
N ALA A 103 31.70 -21.84 5.89
CA ALA A 103 30.37 -22.42 5.85
C ALA A 103 29.37 -21.61 6.67
N ARG A 104 29.80 -21.12 7.85
CA ARG A 104 28.99 -20.24 8.68
C ARG A 104 28.75 -18.89 8.03
N GLU A 105 29.77 -18.28 7.42
CA GLU A 105 29.64 -17.01 6.71
C GLU A 105 28.67 -17.12 5.53
N LEU A 106 28.78 -18.19 4.73
CA LEU A 106 27.86 -18.49 3.63
C LEU A 106 26.43 -18.78 4.10
N ALA A 107 26.28 -19.35 5.30
CA ALA A 107 24.96 -19.64 5.87
C ALA A 107 24.29 -18.39 6.46
N GLU A 108 25.06 -17.38 6.88
CA GLU A 108 24.55 -16.20 7.59
C GLU A 108 24.47 -14.91 6.73
N ARG A 109 25.23 -14.83 5.64
CA ARG A 109 25.36 -13.61 4.82
C ARG A 109 24.82 -13.77 3.40
N ASP A 110 24.41 -12.64 2.82
CA ASP A 110 24.15 -12.50 1.40
C ASP A 110 25.48 -12.40 0.65
N PRO A 111 25.75 -13.28 -0.33
CA PRO A 111 27.06 -13.34 -1.00
C PRO A 111 27.33 -12.12 -1.89
N LEU A 112 26.30 -11.39 -2.32
CA LEU A 112 26.47 -10.21 -3.16
C LEU A 112 26.86 -8.98 -2.32
N THR A 113 26.07 -8.67 -1.31
CA THR A 113 26.20 -7.42 -0.54
C THR A 113 27.02 -7.55 0.74
N GLY A 114 27.30 -8.80 1.17
CA GLY A 114 27.94 -9.10 2.45
C GLY A 114 27.07 -8.79 3.67
N CYS A 115 25.82 -8.34 3.49
CA CYS A 115 24.86 -8.13 4.58
C CYS A 115 24.43 -9.47 5.20
N LEU A 116 23.74 -9.43 6.35
CA LEU A 116 23.05 -10.63 6.84
C LEU A 116 22.00 -11.07 5.82
N ASN A 117 21.69 -12.36 5.76
CA ASN A 117 20.58 -12.85 4.97
C ASN A 117 19.26 -12.86 5.77
N ARG A 118 18.15 -13.11 5.08
CA ARG A 118 16.80 -13.18 5.66
C ARG A 118 16.72 -14.13 6.87
N ARG A 119 17.37 -15.30 6.79
CA ARG A 119 17.34 -16.31 7.84
C ARG A 119 18.01 -15.82 9.13
N SER A 120 19.18 -15.20 9.01
CA SER A 120 19.93 -14.69 10.16
C SER A 120 19.31 -13.45 10.79
N MET A 121 18.54 -12.66 10.02
CA MET A 121 17.94 -11.43 10.52
C MET A 121 16.95 -11.69 11.67
N ALA A 122 16.15 -12.76 11.60
CA ALA A 122 15.19 -13.11 12.64
C ALA A 122 15.89 -13.44 13.97
N GLU A 123 16.91 -14.31 13.93
CA GLU A 123 17.71 -14.71 15.10
C GLU A 123 18.43 -13.50 15.73
N VAL A 124 19.01 -12.64 14.89
CA VAL A 124 19.73 -11.44 15.34
C VAL A 124 18.79 -10.41 15.95
N THR A 125 17.58 -10.25 15.40
CA THR A 125 16.55 -9.35 15.94
C THR A 125 16.13 -9.79 17.33
N GLU A 126 15.83 -11.07 17.53
CA GLU A 126 15.41 -11.60 18.83
C GLU A 126 16.53 -11.50 19.87
N ALA A 127 17.77 -11.83 19.49
CA ALA A 127 18.93 -11.69 20.37
C ALA A 127 19.18 -10.23 20.78
N LEU A 128 18.95 -9.28 19.86
CA LEU A 128 19.09 -7.86 20.16
C LEU A 128 17.97 -7.38 21.10
N ARG A 129 16.72 -7.78 20.84
CA ARG A 129 15.53 -7.46 21.65
C ARG A 129 15.70 -7.88 23.11
N ILE A 130 16.16 -9.12 23.34
CA ILE A 130 16.41 -9.64 24.70
C ILE A 130 17.47 -8.78 25.42
N ARG A 131 18.58 -8.48 24.73
CA ARG A 131 19.69 -7.69 25.30
C ARG A 131 19.28 -6.24 25.62
N THR A 132 18.42 -5.63 24.81
CA THR A 132 18.00 -4.24 24.99
C THR A 132 16.95 -4.11 26.07
N ALA A 133 16.04 -5.08 26.19
CA ALA A 133 15.06 -5.13 27.25
C ALA A 133 15.71 -5.14 28.65
N GLU A 134 16.81 -5.87 28.83
CA GLU A 134 17.61 -5.86 30.07
C GLU A 134 18.17 -4.46 30.43
N ARG A 135 18.24 -3.55 29.47
CA ARG A 135 18.78 -2.19 29.60
C ARG A 135 17.70 -1.10 29.58
N GLY A 136 16.42 -1.48 29.55
CA GLY A 136 15.30 -0.54 29.40
C GLY A 136 15.28 0.17 28.03
N GLN A 137 15.90 -0.42 27.01
CA GLN A 137 15.91 0.08 25.64
C GLN A 137 14.95 -0.72 24.75
N ALA A 138 14.41 -0.06 23.74
CA ALA A 138 13.59 -0.67 22.70
C ALA A 138 14.43 -0.96 21.45
N ILE A 139 13.87 -1.73 20.51
CA ILE A 139 14.43 -1.88 19.16
C ILE A 139 13.53 -1.23 18.13
N ALA A 140 14.16 -0.59 17.15
CA ALA A 140 13.51 -0.15 15.93
C ALA A 140 13.89 -1.13 14.82
N TYR A 141 12.88 -1.66 14.14
CA TYR A 141 13.03 -2.51 12.96
C TYR A 141 12.57 -1.71 11.75
N ALA A 142 13.42 -1.57 10.75
CA ALA A 142 13.12 -0.86 9.52
C ALA A 142 13.26 -1.79 8.32
N MET A 143 12.21 -1.85 7.49
CA MET A 143 12.21 -2.45 6.17
C MET A 143 12.50 -1.36 5.14
N ILE A 144 13.32 -1.67 4.14
CA ILE A 144 13.71 -0.76 3.08
C ILE A 144 13.56 -1.46 1.73
N ASP A 145 13.01 -0.77 0.74
CA ASP A 145 12.91 -1.22 -0.63
C ASP A 145 13.39 -0.13 -1.59
N LEU A 146 14.15 -0.52 -2.62
CA LEU A 146 14.63 0.40 -3.64
C LEU A 146 13.54 0.68 -4.67
N ASP A 147 13.13 1.95 -4.76
CA ASP A 147 12.08 2.34 -5.67
C ASP A 147 12.51 2.13 -7.14
N ASN A 148 11.63 1.49 -7.91
CA ASN A 148 11.81 1.26 -9.35
C ASN A 148 13.07 0.42 -9.72
N PHE A 149 13.63 -0.36 -8.80
CA PHE A 149 14.81 -1.19 -9.07
C PHE A 149 14.64 -2.14 -10.26
N LYS A 150 13.43 -2.65 -10.49
CA LYS A 150 13.13 -3.44 -11.69
C LYS A 150 13.41 -2.69 -12.99
N GLN A 151 13.09 -1.39 -13.08
CA GLN A 151 13.38 -0.59 -14.28
C GLN A 151 14.89 -0.45 -14.49
N VAL A 152 15.68 -0.36 -13.42
CA VAL A 152 17.15 -0.36 -13.51
C VAL A 152 17.64 -1.67 -14.15
N ASN A 153 17.13 -2.82 -13.70
CA ASN A 153 17.47 -4.11 -14.30
C ASN A 153 17.03 -4.22 -15.76
N ASP A 154 15.81 -3.78 -16.08
CA ASP A 154 15.26 -3.87 -17.43
C ASP A 154 15.99 -2.96 -18.42
N MET A 155 16.47 -1.79 -17.98
CA MET A 155 17.15 -0.80 -18.83
C MET A 155 18.68 -0.98 -18.91
N HIS A 156 19.32 -1.38 -17.81
CA HIS A 156 20.78 -1.41 -17.70
C HIS A 156 21.36 -2.81 -17.43
N GLY A 157 20.50 -3.83 -17.31
CA GLY A 157 20.88 -5.22 -17.07
C GLY A 157 21.18 -5.54 -15.61
N HIS A 158 21.15 -6.83 -15.28
CA HIS A 158 21.32 -7.31 -13.90
C HIS A 158 22.66 -6.96 -13.26
N HIS A 159 23.75 -6.86 -14.04
CA HIS A 159 25.06 -6.46 -13.51
C HIS A 159 25.05 -5.02 -12.95
N ALA A 160 24.34 -4.10 -13.61
CA ALA A 160 24.13 -2.75 -13.12
C ALA A 160 23.29 -2.75 -11.82
N GLY A 161 22.25 -3.58 -11.77
CA GLY A 161 21.47 -3.79 -10.56
C GLY A 161 22.30 -4.33 -9.39
N ASP A 162 23.19 -5.28 -9.64
CA ASP A 162 24.09 -5.83 -8.61
C ASP A 162 25.05 -4.77 -8.06
N GLN A 163 25.62 -3.93 -8.92
CA GLN A 163 26.47 -2.81 -8.50
C GLN A 163 25.69 -1.81 -7.62
N VAL A 164 24.45 -1.50 -8.00
CA VAL A 164 23.55 -0.65 -7.19
C VAL A 164 23.34 -1.25 -5.81
N LEU A 165 23.02 -2.54 -5.72
CA LEU A 165 22.75 -3.22 -4.45
C LEU A 165 23.97 -3.20 -3.52
N CYS A 166 25.17 -3.40 -4.06
CA CYS A 166 26.42 -3.32 -3.31
C CYS A 166 26.66 -1.90 -2.79
N GLN A 167 26.59 -0.89 -3.66
CA GLN A 167 26.77 0.52 -3.26
C GLN A 167 25.73 0.95 -2.23
N PHE A 168 24.47 0.52 -2.40
CA PHE A 168 23.41 0.79 -1.45
C PHE A 168 23.73 0.20 -0.08
N ALA A 169 24.11 -1.08 -0.03
CA ALA A 169 24.46 -1.76 1.21
C ALA A 169 25.62 -1.06 1.94
N ASP A 170 26.62 -0.59 1.20
CA ASP A 170 27.77 0.14 1.76
C ASP A 170 27.36 1.49 2.34
N ARG A 171 26.58 2.30 1.60
CA ARG A 171 26.07 3.59 2.08
C ARG A 171 25.20 3.45 3.33
N VAL A 172 24.31 2.46 3.35
CA VAL A 172 23.49 2.20 4.54
C VAL A 172 24.37 1.82 5.73
N ARG A 173 25.39 0.98 5.51
CA ARG A 173 26.32 0.55 6.57
C ARG A 173 27.15 1.70 7.15
N GLU A 174 27.50 2.71 6.35
CA GLU A 174 28.22 3.91 6.81
C GLU A 174 27.37 4.81 7.71
N VAL A 175 26.06 4.88 7.45
CA VAL A 175 25.11 5.70 8.22
C VAL A 175 24.65 5.00 9.50
N LEU A 176 24.51 3.68 9.47
CA LEU A 176 24.01 2.89 10.60
C LEU A 176 25.00 2.86 11.78
N PRO A 177 24.51 2.92 13.03
CA PRO A 177 25.37 2.78 14.21
C PRO A 177 25.94 1.37 14.32
N LYS A 178 27.09 1.20 14.99
CA LYS A 178 27.74 -0.12 15.17
C LYS A 178 26.87 -1.17 15.88
N SER A 179 25.90 -0.72 16.66
CA SER A 179 24.92 -1.57 17.34
C SER A 179 23.82 -2.08 16.41
N ALA A 180 23.63 -1.45 15.25
CA ALA A 180 22.65 -1.88 14.27
C ALA A 180 23.10 -3.14 13.52
N ARG A 181 22.14 -3.84 12.94
CA ARG A 181 22.35 -5.03 12.12
C ARG A 181 21.59 -4.84 10.83
N LEU A 182 22.28 -5.00 9.70
CA LEU A 182 21.76 -4.83 8.35
C LEU A 182 21.67 -6.18 7.65
N ALA A 183 20.53 -6.45 7.04
CA ALA A 183 20.27 -7.63 6.24
C ALA A 183 19.76 -7.25 4.85
N ARG A 184 20.06 -8.10 3.86
CA ARG A 184 19.33 -8.13 2.60
C ARG A 184 18.36 -9.30 2.64
N LEU A 185 17.07 -9.02 2.49
CA LEU A 185 16.03 -10.02 2.61
C LEU A 185 15.79 -10.78 1.30
N GLY A 186 16.07 -10.13 0.16
CA GLY A 186 15.93 -10.70 -1.18
C GLY A 186 15.64 -9.61 -2.20
N GLY A 187 16.04 -9.79 -3.46
CA GLY A 187 15.83 -8.77 -4.49
C GLY A 187 16.44 -7.42 -4.11
N ASP A 188 15.61 -6.40 -4.06
CA ASP A 188 15.83 -5.01 -3.65
C ASP A 188 15.45 -4.70 -2.20
N GLU A 189 15.03 -5.70 -1.42
CA GLU A 189 14.60 -5.53 -0.05
C GLU A 189 15.78 -5.65 0.94
N PHE A 190 15.92 -4.64 1.79
CA PHE A 190 16.85 -4.61 2.91
C PHE A 190 16.10 -4.39 4.22
N ALA A 191 16.71 -4.78 5.33
CA ALA A 191 16.18 -4.47 6.65
C ALA A 191 17.31 -4.15 7.62
N PHE A 192 17.06 -3.22 8.54
CA PHE A 192 17.94 -3.02 9.68
C PHE A 192 17.19 -3.04 11.00
N VAL A 193 17.88 -3.50 12.04
CA VAL A 193 17.41 -3.42 13.42
C VAL A 193 18.44 -2.68 14.26
N THR A 194 18.00 -1.73 15.08
CA THR A 194 18.89 -0.95 15.96
C THR A 194 18.25 -0.73 17.33
N PRO A 195 19.03 -0.79 18.42
CA PRO A 195 18.55 -0.36 19.73
C PRO A 195 18.32 1.15 19.75
N PHE A 196 17.31 1.60 20.49
CA PHE A 196 17.06 3.01 20.76
C PHE A 196 16.39 3.23 22.11
N ASP A 197 16.39 4.48 22.55
CA ASP A 197 15.65 4.90 23.74
C ASP A 197 14.20 5.17 23.32
N PRO A 198 13.19 4.46 23.86
CA PRO A 198 11.79 4.64 23.47
C PRO A 198 11.27 6.07 23.72
N ALA A 199 11.88 6.81 24.65
CA ALA A 199 11.56 8.22 24.89
C ALA A 199 12.12 9.18 23.82
N ARG A 200 12.95 8.67 22.89
CA ARG A 200 13.65 9.45 21.86
C ARG A 200 13.44 8.85 20.47
N ARG A 201 12.19 8.67 20.08
CA ARG A 201 11.78 8.13 18.77
C ARG A 201 12.34 8.95 17.61
N GLU A 202 12.46 10.26 17.79
CA GLU A 202 13.02 11.21 16.82
C GLU A 202 14.44 10.84 16.36
N ARG A 203 15.20 10.09 17.18
CA ARG A 203 16.54 9.63 16.79
C ARG A 203 16.54 8.59 15.67
N ILE A 204 15.46 7.82 15.58
CA ILE A 204 15.25 6.88 14.48
C ILE A 204 14.81 7.64 13.23
N ASP A 205 13.97 8.66 13.38
CA ASP A 205 13.60 9.55 12.27
C ASP A 205 14.83 10.23 11.67
N ASP A 206 15.69 10.82 12.52
CA ASP A 206 16.97 11.41 12.11
C ASP A 206 17.90 10.40 11.42
N LEU A 207 17.90 9.13 11.88
CA LEU A 207 18.70 8.07 11.26
C LEU A 207 18.19 7.77 9.86
N VAL A 208 16.88 7.66 9.68
CA VAL A 208 16.24 7.39 8.38
C VAL A 208 16.43 8.60 7.44
N ILE A 209 16.34 9.83 7.94
CA ILE A 209 16.63 11.04 7.16
C ILE A 209 18.08 11.04 6.65
N ARG A 210 19.05 10.69 7.50
CA ARG A 210 20.45 10.56 7.06
C ARG A 210 20.64 9.47 6.00
N LEU A 211 19.85 8.39 6.04
CA LEU A 211 19.86 7.39 4.98
C LEU A 211 19.36 7.99 3.66
N TYR A 212 18.28 8.77 3.66
CA TYR A 212 17.82 9.49 2.47
C TYR A 212 18.89 10.44 1.92
N GLU A 213 19.55 11.22 2.78
CA GLU A 213 20.62 12.14 2.38
C GLU A 213 21.81 11.39 1.75
N GLY A 214 22.22 10.26 2.30
CA GLY A 214 23.29 9.43 1.73
C GLY A 214 22.91 8.78 0.39
N LEU A 215 21.62 8.56 0.16
CA LEU A 215 21.10 7.94 -1.07
C LEU A 215 20.74 8.95 -2.16
N ALA A 216 20.55 10.23 -1.81
CA ALA A 216 20.40 11.30 -2.77
C ALA A 216 21.65 11.51 -3.65
N LEU A 217 22.82 11.01 -3.19
CA LEU A 217 24.02 10.99 -4.02
C LEU A 217 23.82 10.04 -5.22
N PRO A 218 24.16 10.44 -6.46
CA PRO A 218 23.98 9.55 -7.60
C PRO A 218 24.80 8.25 -7.49
N PHE A 219 24.25 7.14 -7.96
CA PHE A 219 24.93 5.85 -8.07
C PHE A 219 25.79 5.86 -9.33
N GLN A 220 27.11 5.78 -9.15
CA GLN A 220 28.05 5.75 -10.27
C GLN A 220 28.26 4.30 -10.71
N LEU A 221 27.80 3.97 -11.90
CA LEU A 221 28.07 2.71 -12.58
C LEU A 221 29.09 2.95 -13.70
N ASP A 222 29.66 1.86 -14.25
CA ASP A 222 30.76 1.95 -15.22
C ASP A 222 30.45 2.85 -16.43
N SER A 223 29.18 2.94 -16.85
CA SER A 223 28.75 3.67 -18.06
C SER A 223 27.58 4.64 -17.84
N VAL A 224 26.99 4.70 -16.66
CA VAL A 224 25.78 5.51 -16.38
C VAL A 224 25.76 5.98 -14.93
N THR A 225 25.11 7.12 -14.70
CA THR A 225 24.80 7.63 -13.37
C THR A 225 23.30 7.49 -13.13
N LEU A 226 22.91 6.85 -12.02
CA LEU A 226 21.52 6.59 -11.68
C LEU A 226 21.10 7.32 -10.41
N GLU A 227 19.88 7.84 -10.40
CA GLU A 227 19.22 8.35 -9.20
C GLU A 227 18.20 7.30 -8.74
N ILE A 228 18.36 6.85 -7.50
CA ILE A 228 17.54 5.77 -6.92
C ILE A 228 17.04 6.25 -5.57
N THR A 229 15.73 6.15 -5.37
CA THR A 229 15.08 6.46 -4.10
C THR A 229 14.74 5.17 -3.34
N MET A 230 14.33 5.31 -2.09
CA MET A 230 13.89 4.17 -1.28
C MET A 230 12.58 4.46 -0.57
N SER A 231 11.80 3.41 -0.33
CA SER A 231 10.64 3.46 0.56
C SER A 231 10.95 2.71 1.85
N VAL A 232 10.64 3.29 3.00
CA VAL A 232 11.04 2.73 4.32
C VAL A 232 9.84 2.56 5.24
N GLY A 233 9.72 1.39 5.86
CA GLY A 233 8.72 1.12 6.89
C GLY A 233 9.37 0.83 8.22
N VAL A 234 8.99 1.55 9.28
CA VAL A 234 9.61 1.45 10.60
C VAL A 234 8.61 0.91 11.62
N THR A 235 9.04 0.03 12.51
CA THR A 235 8.24 -0.41 13.66
C THR A 235 9.09 -0.53 14.91
N SER A 236 8.45 -0.64 16.06
CA SER A 236 9.11 -0.89 17.34
C SER A 236 8.39 -1.96 18.14
N ASP A 237 9.14 -2.66 18.99
CA ASP A 237 8.61 -3.55 20.03
C ASP A 237 8.00 -2.79 21.22
N HIS A 238 8.09 -1.45 21.22
CA HIS A 238 7.52 -0.57 22.23
C HIS A 238 6.32 0.23 21.67
N CYS A 239 5.23 0.31 22.44
CA CYS A 239 4.07 1.14 22.09
C CYS A 239 4.32 2.60 22.52
N PRO A 240 4.00 3.61 21.69
CA PRO A 240 4.12 5.03 22.08
C PRO A 240 3.38 5.39 23.38
N ASP A 241 2.28 4.68 23.68
CA ASP A 241 1.38 5.00 24.80
C ASP A 241 1.73 4.31 26.12
N GLY A 242 2.90 3.65 26.22
CA GLY A 242 3.42 3.08 27.46
C GLY A 242 2.68 1.84 28.01
N LEU A 243 1.70 1.31 27.27
CA LEU A 243 0.97 0.09 27.63
C LEU A 243 1.72 -1.15 27.14
N GLU A 244 2.59 -1.66 28.01
CA GLU A 244 3.41 -2.89 27.91
C GLU A 244 4.29 -3.06 26.66
N PRO A 245 5.44 -3.76 26.76
CA PRO A 245 6.15 -4.23 25.58
C PRO A 245 5.18 -5.09 24.77
N LEU A 246 4.92 -4.72 23.51
CA LEU A 246 4.29 -5.67 22.60
C LEU A 246 5.29 -6.83 22.52
N SER A 247 4.93 -7.97 23.08
CA SER A 247 5.66 -9.23 22.91
C SER A 247 5.54 -9.67 21.44
N ALA A 248 6.16 -8.88 20.56
CA ALA A 248 6.21 -9.07 19.13
C ALA A 248 7.48 -9.86 18.84
N SER A 249 7.29 -11.07 18.31
CA SER A 249 8.37 -11.84 17.71
C SER A 249 9.07 -11.01 16.62
N GLY A 250 10.32 -11.34 16.30
CA GLY A 250 11.02 -10.75 15.14
C GLY A 250 10.19 -10.82 13.85
N ASP A 251 9.42 -11.89 13.64
CA ASP A 251 8.51 -12.03 12.49
C ASP A 251 7.35 -11.02 12.51
N THR A 252 6.82 -10.71 13.70
CA THR A 252 5.77 -9.69 13.85
C THR A 252 6.31 -8.30 13.53
N LEU A 253 7.53 -7.99 13.96
CA LEU A 253 8.19 -6.72 13.64
C LEU A 253 8.48 -6.61 12.14
N LEU A 254 8.98 -7.69 11.53
CA LEU A 254 9.18 -7.78 10.09
C LEU A 254 7.89 -7.47 9.33
N HIS A 255 6.79 -8.15 9.68
CA HIS A 255 5.49 -7.97 9.04
C HIS A 255 4.94 -6.53 9.19
N ARG A 256 5.06 -5.95 10.39
CA ARG A 256 4.62 -4.56 10.65
C ARG A 256 5.45 -3.53 9.88
N ALA A 257 6.76 -3.72 9.82
CA ALA A 257 7.64 -2.88 9.02
C ALA A 257 7.31 -2.97 7.53
N ASP A 258 7.00 -4.17 7.04
CA ASP A 258 6.56 -4.39 5.65
C ASP A 258 5.26 -3.63 5.33
N ILE A 259 4.24 -3.70 6.21
CA ILE A 259 3.00 -2.92 6.06
C ILE A 259 3.29 -1.41 5.98
N ALA A 260 4.14 -0.89 6.87
CA ALA A 260 4.49 0.52 6.87
C ALA A 260 5.27 0.94 5.62
N MET A 261 6.15 0.06 5.11
CA MET A 261 6.89 0.28 3.87
C MET A 261 5.96 0.28 2.66
N TYR A 262 5.00 -0.64 2.64
CA TYR A 262 3.95 -0.66 1.62
C TYR A 262 3.15 0.65 1.61
N GLN A 263 2.79 1.17 2.78
CA GLN A 263 2.13 2.47 2.90
C GLN A 263 3.00 3.61 2.36
N ALA A 264 4.32 3.56 2.57
CA ALA A 264 5.26 4.51 1.97
C ALA A 264 5.23 4.47 0.43
N LYS A 265 5.22 3.28 -0.16
CA LYS A 265 5.10 3.12 -1.62
C LYS A 265 3.77 3.68 -2.14
N LYS A 266 2.66 3.36 -1.46
CA LYS A 266 1.31 3.83 -1.82
C LYS A 266 1.20 5.36 -1.79
N GLN A 267 1.80 6.00 -0.80
CA GLN A 267 1.75 7.45 -0.61
C GLN A 267 2.73 8.23 -1.52
N GLY A 268 3.33 7.59 -2.53
CA GLY A 268 4.15 8.27 -3.54
C GLY A 268 5.65 8.03 -3.44
N LYS A 269 6.09 6.95 -2.77
CA LYS A 269 7.51 6.51 -2.69
C LYS A 269 8.44 7.56 -2.06
N ASN A 270 9.74 7.26 -1.97
CA ASN A 270 10.77 8.16 -1.42
C ASN A 270 10.40 8.79 -0.07
N ARG A 271 9.87 7.99 0.85
CA ARG A 271 9.38 8.43 2.16
C ARG A 271 9.35 7.27 3.13
N PHE A 272 9.25 7.60 4.42
CA PHE A 272 9.11 6.59 5.46
C PHE A 272 7.82 6.76 6.25
N PHE A 273 7.29 5.64 6.70
CA PHE A 273 6.20 5.61 7.67
C PHE A 273 6.57 4.71 8.83
N TRP A 274 6.05 5.07 10.00
CA TRP A 274 6.00 4.15 11.11
C TRP A 274 4.74 3.31 11.03
N PHE A 275 4.84 2.07 11.46
CA PHE A 275 3.69 1.19 11.59
C PHE A 275 2.69 1.78 12.58
N GLU A 276 1.45 1.92 12.12
CA GLU A 276 0.29 2.21 12.93
C GLU A 276 -0.73 1.07 12.74
N PRO A 277 -1.46 0.65 13.80
CA PRO A 277 -2.47 -0.39 13.67
C PRO A 277 -3.56 -0.10 12.61
N SER A 278 -3.82 1.17 12.34
CA SER A 278 -4.71 1.63 11.25
C SER A 278 -4.26 1.14 9.87
N MET A 279 -2.95 1.03 9.61
CA MET A 279 -2.41 0.57 8.33
C MET A 279 -2.71 -0.91 8.07
N GLU A 280 -2.61 -1.75 9.10
CA GLU A 280 -2.95 -3.18 8.99
C GLU A 280 -4.45 -3.37 8.71
N ASN A 281 -5.30 -2.56 9.36
CA ASN A 281 -6.74 -2.56 9.12
C ASN A 281 -7.07 -2.10 7.69
N GLU A 282 -6.41 -1.05 7.20
CA GLU A 282 -6.58 -0.56 5.83
C GLU A 282 -6.19 -1.64 4.80
N LEU A 283 -5.06 -2.32 5.01
CA LEU A 283 -4.60 -3.40 4.12
C LEU A 283 -5.58 -4.58 4.12
N ARG A 284 -6.07 -4.98 5.30
CA ARG A 284 -7.07 -6.06 5.42
C ARG A 284 -8.37 -5.68 4.72
N PHE A 285 -8.89 -4.48 4.99
CA PHE A 285 -10.09 -3.97 4.35
C PHE A 285 -9.95 -3.94 2.82
N ARG A 286 -8.79 -3.51 2.32
CA ARG A 286 -8.50 -3.53 0.87
C ARG A 286 -8.51 -4.94 0.28
N ASN A 287 -7.92 -5.92 0.96
CA ASN A 287 -7.94 -7.31 0.50
C ASN A 287 -9.37 -7.89 0.47
N GLU A 288 -10.19 -7.53 1.46
CA GLU A 288 -11.61 -7.89 1.48
C GLU A 288 -12.38 -7.19 0.35
N LEU A 289 -12.09 -5.92 0.06
CA LEU A 289 -12.66 -5.21 -1.09
C LEU A 289 -12.26 -5.87 -2.41
N GLU A 290 -10.99 -6.20 -2.63
CA GLU A 290 -10.55 -6.89 -3.87
C GLU A 290 -11.31 -8.21 -4.07
N THR A 291 -11.36 -9.03 -3.02
CA THR A 291 -12.07 -10.30 -3.05
C THR A 291 -13.56 -10.09 -3.31
N GLY A 292 -14.15 -9.08 -2.67
CA GLY A 292 -15.53 -8.69 -2.85
C GLY A 292 -15.82 -8.20 -4.28
N ILE A 293 -14.95 -7.38 -4.88
CA ILE A 293 -15.12 -6.87 -6.25
C ILE A 293 -15.11 -8.03 -7.25
N ARG A 294 -14.13 -8.95 -7.14
CA ARG A 294 -14.04 -10.13 -8.01
C ARG A 294 -15.33 -10.95 -8.02
N HIS A 295 -15.90 -11.21 -6.84
CA HIS A 295 -17.17 -11.93 -6.74
C HIS A 295 -18.38 -11.08 -7.15
N GLY A 296 -18.38 -9.80 -6.76
CA GLY A 296 -19.50 -8.88 -6.97
C GLY A 296 -19.79 -8.63 -8.45
N ILE A 297 -18.76 -8.57 -9.30
CA ILE A 297 -18.92 -8.44 -10.76
C ILE A 297 -19.67 -9.66 -11.31
N THR A 298 -19.26 -10.88 -10.93
CA THR A 298 -19.93 -12.11 -11.40
C THR A 298 -21.37 -12.27 -10.86
N ARG A 299 -21.68 -11.61 -9.75
CA ARG A 299 -22.98 -11.66 -9.08
C ARG A 299 -23.92 -10.49 -9.42
N GLY A 300 -23.46 -9.53 -10.23
CA GLY A 300 -24.24 -8.34 -10.57
C GLY A 300 -24.50 -7.43 -9.36
N GLU A 301 -23.57 -7.36 -8.40
CA GLU A 301 -23.70 -6.53 -7.20
C GLU A 301 -23.43 -5.04 -7.46
N PHE A 302 -22.85 -4.71 -8.62
CA PHE A 302 -22.60 -3.34 -9.07
C PHE A 302 -23.81 -2.84 -9.86
N VAL A 303 -24.39 -1.73 -9.41
CA VAL A 303 -25.63 -1.18 -9.96
C VAL A 303 -25.46 0.31 -10.27
N PRO A 304 -26.13 0.82 -11.32
CA PRO A 304 -26.13 2.24 -11.62
C PRO A 304 -27.09 2.99 -10.70
N PHE A 305 -26.66 4.16 -10.26
CA PHE A 305 -27.51 5.22 -9.73
C PHE A 305 -27.42 6.42 -10.68
N TYR A 306 -28.39 7.30 -10.62
CA TYR A 306 -28.51 8.41 -11.57
C TYR A 306 -28.62 9.74 -10.83
N GLU A 307 -27.69 10.65 -11.10
CA GLU A 307 -27.72 12.01 -10.59
C GLU A 307 -28.29 12.96 -11.65
N GLN A 308 -29.21 13.84 -11.25
CA GLN A 308 -29.89 14.75 -12.17
C GLN A 308 -28.94 15.84 -12.68
N GLN A 309 -28.98 16.09 -13.99
CA GLN A 309 -28.35 17.24 -14.63
C GLN A 309 -29.42 18.23 -15.06
N ILE A 310 -29.33 19.47 -14.55
CA ILE A 310 -30.33 20.52 -14.75
C ILE A 310 -29.72 21.67 -15.56
N ASP A 311 -30.47 22.22 -16.49
CA ASP A 311 -30.14 23.51 -17.12
C ASP A 311 -30.42 24.63 -16.11
N LEU A 312 -29.37 25.36 -15.69
CA LEU A 312 -29.53 26.34 -14.62
C LEU A 312 -30.36 27.56 -15.02
N ASP A 313 -30.44 27.87 -16.32
CA ASP A 313 -31.16 29.03 -16.82
C ASP A 313 -32.66 28.76 -16.90
N THR A 314 -33.03 27.62 -17.46
CA THR A 314 -34.42 27.20 -17.65
C THR A 314 -34.99 26.45 -16.44
N GLY A 315 -34.13 25.82 -15.65
CA GLY A 315 -34.52 24.90 -14.57
C GLY A 315 -35.00 23.54 -15.06
N GLU A 316 -34.85 23.24 -16.36
CA GLU A 316 -35.30 21.97 -16.93
C GLU A 316 -34.28 20.85 -16.70
N LEU A 317 -34.79 19.63 -16.50
CA LEU A 317 -33.99 18.41 -16.48
C LEU A 317 -33.48 18.12 -17.90
N VAL A 318 -32.15 18.07 -18.07
CA VAL A 318 -31.49 17.82 -19.36
C VAL A 318 -30.93 16.41 -19.50
N GLY A 319 -30.74 15.70 -18.40
CA GLY A 319 -30.20 14.35 -18.42
C GLY A 319 -29.82 13.84 -17.05
N PHE A 320 -29.10 12.73 -17.05
CA PHE A 320 -28.59 12.10 -15.83
C PHE A 320 -27.14 11.68 -15.98
N GLU A 321 -26.37 11.80 -14.91
CA GLU A 321 -25.07 11.18 -14.77
C GLU A 321 -25.20 9.81 -14.11
N MET A 322 -24.63 8.78 -14.74
CA MET A 322 -24.58 7.44 -14.18
C MET A 322 -23.42 7.34 -13.18
N LEU A 323 -23.78 7.05 -11.93
CA LEU A 323 -22.84 6.82 -10.85
C LEU A 323 -22.87 5.37 -10.41
N ALA A 324 -21.72 4.72 -10.44
CA ALA A 324 -21.57 3.35 -9.96
C ALA A 324 -21.86 3.26 -8.45
N ARG A 325 -22.57 2.22 -8.03
CA ARG A 325 -22.72 1.83 -6.62
C ARG A 325 -22.53 0.34 -6.48
N TRP A 326 -21.88 -0.08 -5.39
CA TRP A 326 -21.74 -1.50 -5.08
C TRP A 326 -22.65 -1.88 -3.92
N ARG A 327 -23.62 -2.75 -4.18
CA ARG A 327 -24.48 -3.36 -3.16
C ARG A 327 -23.81 -4.63 -2.63
N SER A 328 -22.80 -4.45 -1.79
CA SER A 328 -22.10 -5.55 -1.14
C SER A 328 -22.96 -6.21 -0.06
N PRO A 329 -23.08 -7.55 -0.05
CA PRO A 329 -23.72 -8.27 1.06
C PRO A 329 -23.02 -8.06 2.41
N GLN A 330 -21.72 -7.78 2.38
CA GLN A 330 -20.89 -7.60 3.58
C GLN A 330 -20.81 -6.14 4.02
N PHE A 331 -20.64 -5.21 3.06
CA PHE A 331 -20.39 -3.79 3.34
C PHE A 331 -21.60 -2.87 3.15
N GLY A 332 -22.73 -3.41 2.69
CA GLY A 332 -23.90 -2.61 2.32
C GLY A 332 -23.64 -1.82 1.03
N LEU A 333 -24.13 -0.58 0.97
CA LEU A 333 -23.96 0.28 -0.21
C LEU A 333 -22.61 1.01 -0.16
N VAL A 334 -21.67 0.61 -1.00
CA VAL A 334 -20.31 1.16 -1.04
C VAL A 334 -20.18 2.22 -2.14
N SER A 335 -19.54 3.34 -1.79
CA SER A 335 -19.26 4.49 -2.68
C SER A 335 -18.22 4.16 -3.76
N PRO A 336 -18.34 4.68 -4.99
CA PRO A 336 -17.35 4.51 -6.05
C PRO A 336 -15.96 5.02 -5.66
N GLU A 337 -15.86 6.08 -4.84
CA GLU A 337 -14.58 6.60 -4.33
C GLU A 337 -13.77 5.54 -3.58
N ILE A 338 -14.41 4.50 -3.03
CA ILE A 338 -13.76 3.42 -2.28
C ILE A 338 -13.35 2.26 -3.20
N PHE A 339 -14.23 1.80 -4.09
CA PHE A 339 -14.00 0.56 -4.85
C PHE A 339 -13.45 0.76 -6.26
N ILE A 340 -13.67 1.93 -6.90
CA ILE A 340 -13.16 2.20 -8.26
C ILE A 340 -11.63 2.18 -8.29
N PRO A 341 -10.90 2.86 -7.37
CA PRO A 341 -9.43 2.80 -7.36
C PRO A 341 -8.91 1.37 -7.22
N VAL A 342 -9.55 0.55 -6.38
CA VAL A 342 -9.18 -0.86 -6.20
C VAL A 342 -9.46 -1.65 -7.48
N ALA A 343 -10.61 -1.44 -8.13
CA ALA A 343 -10.97 -2.10 -9.39
C ALA A 343 -10.02 -1.75 -10.55
N GLU A 344 -9.50 -0.52 -10.59
CA GLU A 344 -8.49 -0.08 -11.55
C GLU A 344 -7.15 -0.79 -11.33
N GLU A 345 -6.67 -0.83 -10.09
CA GLU A 345 -5.39 -1.45 -9.72
C GLU A 345 -5.37 -2.96 -10.01
N ILE A 346 -6.49 -3.65 -9.76
CA ILE A 346 -6.62 -5.10 -10.03
C ILE A 346 -7.04 -5.42 -11.47
N GLY A 347 -7.22 -4.39 -12.31
CA GLY A 347 -7.52 -4.53 -13.75
C GLY A 347 -8.94 -4.95 -14.09
N LEU A 348 -9.91 -4.78 -13.19
CA LEU A 348 -11.32 -5.20 -13.38
C LEU A 348 -12.27 -4.04 -13.73
N ILE A 349 -11.78 -2.79 -13.74
CA ILE A 349 -12.61 -1.62 -14.03
C ILE A 349 -13.34 -1.71 -15.38
N ALA A 350 -12.70 -2.26 -16.42
CA ALA A 350 -13.32 -2.36 -17.74
C ALA A 350 -14.52 -3.31 -17.76
N GLU A 351 -14.42 -4.45 -17.07
CA GLU A 351 -15.51 -5.43 -16.95
C GLU A 351 -16.67 -4.88 -16.14
N LEU A 352 -16.37 -4.22 -15.02
CA LEU A 352 -17.33 -3.56 -14.15
C LEU A 352 -18.09 -2.46 -14.91
N SER A 353 -17.36 -1.56 -15.58
CA SER A 353 -17.96 -0.47 -16.35
C SER A 353 -18.82 -0.99 -17.50
N GLU A 354 -18.42 -2.08 -18.18
CA GLU A 354 -19.25 -2.69 -19.22
C GLU A 354 -20.59 -3.18 -18.69
N GLN A 355 -20.61 -3.87 -17.54
CA GLN A 355 -21.85 -4.32 -16.91
C GLN A 355 -22.77 -3.14 -16.54
N LEU A 356 -22.20 -2.08 -15.94
CA LEU A 356 -22.95 -0.88 -15.58
C LEU A 356 -23.52 -0.17 -16.81
N MET A 357 -22.73 -0.01 -17.88
CA MET A 357 -23.18 0.62 -19.12
C MET A 357 -24.33 -0.15 -19.76
N ARG A 358 -24.28 -1.49 -19.78
CA ARG A 358 -25.37 -2.33 -20.29
C ARG A 358 -26.68 -2.08 -19.54
N GLN A 359 -26.62 -2.00 -18.22
CA GLN A 359 -27.79 -1.70 -17.39
C GLN A 359 -28.27 -0.25 -17.63
N ALA A 360 -27.36 0.72 -17.66
CA ALA A 360 -27.72 2.12 -17.84
C ALA A 360 -28.35 2.42 -19.21
N PHE A 361 -27.86 1.79 -20.28
CA PHE A 361 -28.50 1.89 -21.60
C PHE A 361 -29.87 1.23 -21.64
N ALA A 362 -30.08 0.16 -20.88
CA ALA A 362 -31.39 -0.47 -20.76
C ALA A 362 -32.37 0.43 -19.99
N ASP A 363 -31.94 1.02 -18.88
CA ASP A 363 -32.75 1.91 -18.05
C ASP A 363 -33.13 3.19 -18.81
N ALA A 364 -32.17 3.79 -19.53
CA ALA A 364 -32.34 5.05 -20.25
C ALA A 364 -33.14 4.95 -21.55
N ARG A 365 -33.42 3.72 -22.03
CA ARG A 365 -34.20 3.50 -23.25
C ARG A 365 -35.61 4.07 -23.17
N GLY A 366 -36.23 4.01 -21.98
CA GLY A 366 -37.59 4.49 -21.75
C GLY A 366 -37.70 6.00 -21.45
N TRP A 367 -36.58 6.71 -21.37
CA TRP A 367 -36.57 8.14 -21.08
C TRP A 367 -36.89 8.95 -22.34
N ASP A 368 -37.41 10.17 -22.15
CA ASP A 368 -37.56 11.18 -23.21
C ASP A 368 -36.27 11.28 -24.06
N GLU A 369 -36.44 11.35 -25.38
CA GLU A 369 -35.33 11.41 -26.34
C GLU A 369 -34.44 12.64 -26.17
N ALA A 370 -34.97 13.71 -25.57
CA ALA A 370 -34.21 14.92 -25.24
C ALA A 370 -33.21 14.72 -24.09
N LEU A 371 -33.42 13.69 -23.24
CA LEU A 371 -32.57 13.45 -22.06
C LEU A 371 -31.28 12.72 -22.43
N THR A 372 -30.16 13.26 -21.96
CA THR A 372 -28.83 12.66 -22.11
C THR A 372 -28.46 11.74 -20.94
N LEU A 373 -27.54 10.82 -21.19
CA LEU A 373 -26.92 9.96 -20.19
C LEU A 373 -25.40 10.20 -20.21
N SER A 374 -24.86 10.59 -19.07
CA SER A 374 -23.43 10.86 -18.88
C SER A 374 -22.76 9.69 -18.15
N ILE A 375 -21.59 9.24 -18.61
CA ILE A 375 -20.86 8.08 -18.03
C ILE A 375 -19.38 8.41 -17.87
N ASN A 376 -18.87 8.22 -16.65
CA ASN A 376 -17.46 8.35 -16.32
C ASN A 376 -16.60 7.22 -16.88
N ILE A 377 -15.48 7.57 -17.53
CA ILE A 377 -14.54 6.62 -18.11
C ILE A 377 -13.17 6.73 -17.41
N SER A 378 -12.70 5.60 -16.89
CA SER A 378 -11.40 5.50 -16.23
C SER A 378 -10.22 5.72 -17.19
N PRO A 379 -9.10 6.33 -16.73
CA PRO A 379 -7.85 6.42 -17.48
C PRO A 379 -7.35 5.05 -17.97
N VAL A 380 -7.54 4.00 -17.16
CA VAL A 380 -7.12 2.63 -17.50
C VAL A 380 -7.89 2.10 -18.72
N GLN A 381 -9.17 2.44 -18.85
CA GLN A 381 -9.99 2.04 -20.00
C GLN A 381 -9.54 2.76 -21.28
N LEU A 382 -9.13 4.02 -21.19
CA LEU A 382 -8.61 4.78 -22.33
C LEU A 382 -7.21 4.35 -22.80
N ARG A 383 -6.55 3.44 -22.08
CA ARG A 383 -5.32 2.79 -22.57
C ARG A 383 -5.63 1.67 -23.57
N ASP A 384 -6.85 1.15 -23.61
CA ASP A 384 -7.26 0.09 -24.55
C ASP A 384 -7.56 0.69 -25.94
N PRO A 385 -6.75 0.39 -26.98
CA PRO A 385 -6.97 0.91 -28.33
C PRO A 385 -8.32 0.53 -28.96
N TRP A 386 -9.01 -0.46 -28.40
CA TRP A 386 -10.31 -0.95 -28.86
C TRP A 386 -11.50 -0.40 -28.08
N PHE A 387 -11.27 0.48 -27.11
CA PHE A 387 -12.33 1.00 -26.24
C PHE A 387 -13.48 1.64 -27.03
N ALA A 388 -13.17 2.52 -27.99
CA ALA A 388 -14.18 3.19 -28.80
C ALA A 388 -15.07 2.19 -29.56
N GLN A 389 -14.48 1.16 -30.16
CA GLN A 389 -15.20 0.12 -30.89
C GLN A 389 -16.07 -0.72 -29.96
N LYS A 390 -15.59 -1.05 -28.75
CA LYS A 390 -16.37 -1.77 -27.74
C LYS A 390 -17.58 -0.96 -27.28
N LEU A 391 -17.39 0.34 -27.01
CA LEU A 391 -18.49 1.24 -26.61
C LEU A 391 -19.54 1.38 -27.72
N LEU A 392 -19.11 1.59 -28.96
CA LEU A 392 -20.03 1.67 -30.10
C LEU A 392 -20.80 0.36 -30.33
N LYS A 393 -20.14 -0.79 -30.14
CA LYS A 393 -20.81 -2.09 -30.17
C LYS A 393 -21.90 -2.19 -29.08
N LEU A 394 -21.60 -1.76 -27.85
CA LEU A 394 -22.58 -1.75 -26.75
C LEU A 394 -23.80 -0.86 -27.06
N LEU A 395 -23.55 0.33 -27.61
CA LEU A 395 -24.62 1.25 -28.03
C LEU A 395 -25.56 0.59 -29.05
N VAL A 396 -25.00 -0.10 -30.05
CA VAL A 396 -25.76 -0.83 -31.07
C VAL A 396 -26.53 -2.01 -30.46
N GLU A 397 -25.90 -2.81 -29.59
CA GLU A 397 -26.54 -3.94 -28.91
C GLU A 397 -27.76 -3.52 -28.07
N HIS A 398 -27.69 -2.33 -27.47
CA HIS A 398 -28.75 -1.80 -26.61
C HIS A 398 -29.69 -0.81 -27.32
N SER A 399 -29.51 -0.59 -28.63
CA SER A 399 -30.26 0.38 -29.42
C SER A 399 -30.29 1.78 -28.77
N PHE A 400 -29.18 2.20 -28.17
CA PHE A 400 -29.06 3.50 -27.53
C PHE A 400 -28.49 4.54 -28.51
N PRO A 401 -29.18 5.66 -28.78
CA PRO A 401 -28.69 6.69 -29.70
C PRO A 401 -27.38 7.32 -29.19
N ALA A 402 -26.33 7.28 -30.01
CA ALA A 402 -25.01 7.82 -29.65
C ALA A 402 -25.06 9.31 -29.26
N GLN A 403 -25.96 10.09 -29.87
CA GLN A 403 -26.13 11.53 -29.61
C GLN A 403 -26.64 11.84 -28.20
N ARG A 404 -27.24 10.84 -27.53
CA ARG A 404 -27.71 10.94 -26.15
C ARG A 404 -26.64 10.55 -25.14
N LEU A 405 -25.53 9.93 -25.57
CA LEU A 405 -24.42 9.56 -24.69
C LEU A 405 -23.42 10.72 -24.59
N GLU A 406 -23.08 11.06 -23.35
CA GLU A 406 -21.94 11.92 -22.99
C GLU A 406 -20.94 11.06 -22.21
N ILE A 407 -19.68 11.01 -22.64
CA ILE A 407 -18.62 10.36 -21.88
C ILE A 407 -17.81 11.42 -21.13
N GLU A 408 -17.50 11.14 -19.88
CA GLU A 408 -16.77 12.05 -19.00
C GLU A 408 -15.39 11.46 -18.73
N ILE A 409 -14.34 12.25 -18.96
CA ILE A 409 -12.96 11.82 -18.77
C ILE A 409 -12.22 12.84 -17.90
N THR A 410 -11.39 12.38 -16.98
CA THR A 410 -10.60 13.29 -16.13
C THR A 410 -9.37 13.84 -16.87
N GLU A 411 -8.82 14.95 -16.38
CA GLU A 411 -7.57 15.52 -16.89
C GLU A 411 -6.38 14.55 -16.87
N SER A 412 -6.35 13.63 -15.90
CA SER A 412 -5.26 12.66 -15.74
C SER A 412 -5.11 11.76 -16.98
N CYS A 413 -6.21 11.49 -17.69
CA CYS A 413 -6.24 10.72 -18.93
C CYS A 413 -5.38 11.32 -20.06
N LEU A 414 -5.09 12.63 -20.00
CA LEU A 414 -4.43 13.35 -21.09
C LEU A 414 -2.90 13.25 -21.08
N HIS A 415 -2.31 12.73 -19.99
CA HIS A 415 -0.87 12.77 -19.75
C HIS A 415 -0.09 11.64 -20.40
N GLU A 416 -0.65 10.43 -20.49
CA GLU A 416 0.13 9.23 -20.81
C GLU A 416 0.20 8.94 -22.31
N ASN A 417 -0.88 9.17 -23.07
CA ASN A 417 -0.90 8.89 -24.51
C ASN A 417 -1.94 9.74 -25.25
N ILE A 418 -1.66 11.04 -25.39
CA ILE A 418 -2.59 11.99 -26.02
C ILE A 418 -2.94 11.64 -27.47
N GLY A 419 -2.02 11.02 -28.22
CA GLY A 419 -2.27 10.61 -29.60
C GLY A 419 -3.35 9.54 -29.70
N LEU A 420 -3.29 8.54 -28.82
CA LEU A 420 -4.28 7.48 -28.72
C LEU A 420 -5.63 8.04 -28.24
N VAL A 421 -5.63 8.83 -27.16
CA VAL A 421 -6.86 9.44 -26.60
C VAL A 421 -7.55 10.31 -27.66
N ARG A 422 -6.81 11.14 -28.38
CA ARG A 422 -7.36 11.96 -29.48
C ARG A 422 -8.03 11.12 -30.55
N SER A 423 -7.41 10.01 -30.96
CA SER A 423 -7.98 9.08 -31.94
C SER A 423 -9.31 8.50 -31.46
N MET A 424 -9.38 8.09 -30.19
CA MET A 424 -10.60 7.53 -29.59
C MET A 424 -11.72 8.56 -29.49
N ILE A 425 -11.44 9.73 -28.92
CA ILE A 425 -12.42 10.82 -28.79
C ILE A 425 -12.96 11.20 -30.17
N THR A 426 -12.09 11.39 -31.15
CA THR A 426 -12.51 11.71 -32.53
C THR A 426 -13.40 10.63 -33.11
N SER A 427 -13.08 9.35 -32.88
CA SER A 427 -13.87 8.22 -33.38
C SER A 427 -15.27 8.19 -32.77
N LEU A 428 -15.39 8.45 -31.45
CA LEU A 428 -16.66 8.50 -30.74
C LEU A 428 -17.52 9.70 -31.17
N ARG A 429 -16.91 10.88 -31.31
CA ARG A 429 -17.61 12.09 -31.78
C ARG A 429 -18.12 11.96 -33.21
N ASN A 430 -17.37 11.30 -34.09
CA ASN A 430 -17.84 11.03 -35.45
C ASN A 430 -19.11 10.16 -35.49
N GLN A 431 -19.43 9.44 -34.41
CA GLN A 431 -20.67 8.68 -34.27
C GLN A 431 -21.76 9.46 -33.51
N GLY A 432 -21.45 10.66 -33.00
CA GLY A 432 -22.37 11.54 -32.30
C GLY A 432 -22.24 11.53 -30.77
N VAL A 433 -21.35 10.72 -30.20
CA VAL A 433 -21.10 10.71 -28.74
C VAL A 433 -20.45 12.03 -28.33
N LYS A 434 -20.94 12.66 -27.26
CA LYS A 434 -20.37 13.87 -26.69
C LYS A 434 -19.25 13.52 -25.70
N VAL A 435 -18.25 14.39 -25.58
CA VAL A 435 -17.14 14.17 -24.64
C VAL A 435 -16.97 15.39 -23.74
N SER A 436 -17.08 15.18 -22.43
CA SER A 436 -16.83 16.20 -21.41
C SER A 436 -15.49 15.94 -20.71
N LEU A 437 -14.84 17.02 -20.32
CA LEU A 437 -13.67 16.98 -19.45
C LEU A 437 -14.12 17.19 -18.01
N ASP A 438 -13.83 16.20 -17.18
CA ASP A 438 -14.21 16.14 -15.78
C ASP A 438 -13.08 16.57 -14.83
N ASP A 439 -13.46 16.93 -13.60
CA ASP A 439 -12.56 17.38 -12.52
C ASP A 439 -11.63 18.54 -12.91
N PHE A 440 -12.11 19.47 -13.74
CA PHE A 440 -11.24 20.52 -14.28
C PHE A 440 -10.68 21.45 -13.19
N GLY A 441 -9.36 21.67 -13.22
CA GLY A 441 -8.62 22.51 -12.28
C GLY A 441 -7.91 21.74 -11.16
N THR A 442 -8.14 20.44 -11.03
CA THR A 442 -7.47 19.59 -10.02
C THR A 442 -6.20 18.89 -10.56
N GLY A 443 -5.99 18.92 -11.87
CA GLY A 443 -4.90 18.25 -12.59
C GLY A 443 -3.92 19.18 -13.31
N TYR A 444 -3.07 18.58 -14.14
CA TYR A 444 -2.02 19.26 -14.92
C TYR A 444 -2.37 19.36 -16.42
N SER A 445 -3.60 19.70 -16.80
CA SER A 445 -3.89 19.92 -18.23
C SER A 445 -3.22 21.19 -18.74
N SER A 446 -2.47 21.07 -19.85
CA SER A 446 -2.00 22.27 -20.53
C SER A 446 -3.15 22.89 -21.36
N LEU A 447 -3.21 24.22 -21.43
CA LEU A 447 -4.16 24.91 -22.31
C LEU A 447 -4.04 24.45 -23.78
N GLU A 448 -2.85 24.00 -24.18
CA GLU A 448 -2.62 23.41 -25.50
C GLU A 448 -3.35 22.07 -25.67
N GLN A 449 -3.36 21.21 -24.65
CA GLN A 449 -4.07 19.93 -24.68
C GLN A 449 -5.58 20.16 -24.82
N LEU A 450 -6.15 21.06 -24.02
CA LEU A 450 -7.57 21.46 -24.11
C LEU A 450 -7.95 21.94 -25.50
N ARG A 451 -7.11 22.78 -26.12
CA ARG A 451 -7.35 23.30 -27.47
C ARG A 451 -7.21 22.22 -28.55
N SER A 452 -6.33 21.24 -28.34
CA SER A 452 -6.01 20.21 -29.34
C SER A 452 -7.00 19.05 -29.37
N LEU A 453 -7.81 18.90 -28.32
CA LEU A 453 -8.77 17.82 -28.16
C LEU A 453 -10.18 18.34 -28.34
N PRO A 454 -11.04 17.62 -29.07
CA PRO A 454 -12.35 18.13 -29.43
C PRO A 454 -13.37 17.88 -28.32
N PHE A 455 -13.23 18.53 -27.16
CA PHE A 455 -14.22 18.43 -26.07
C PHE A 455 -15.49 19.21 -26.40
N ASP A 456 -16.62 18.72 -25.91
CA ASP A 456 -17.94 19.34 -26.05
C ASP A 456 -18.36 20.11 -24.80
N ARG A 457 -17.71 19.85 -23.65
CA ARG A 457 -18.09 20.41 -22.36
C ARG A 457 -16.95 20.37 -21.34
N LEU A 458 -16.98 21.31 -20.40
CA LEU A 458 -16.09 21.37 -19.24
C LEU A 458 -16.90 21.22 -17.94
N LYS A 459 -16.50 20.32 -17.04
CA LYS A 459 -17.12 20.16 -15.72
C LYS A 459 -16.21 20.76 -14.65
N ILE A 460 -16.78 21.61 -13.78
CA ILE A 460 -16.07 22.24 -12.65
C ILE A 460 -16.30 21.39 -11.41
N ASP A 461 -15.20 20.87 -10.84
CA ASP A 461 -15.25 20.05 -9.63
C ASP A 461 -15.89 20.78 -8.44
N ARG A 462 -16.59 20.00 -7.61
CA ARG A 462 -17.30 20.47 -6.41
C ARG A 462 -16.41 21.27 -5.46
N SER A 463 -15.10 21.01 -5.39
CA SER A 463 -14.20 21.73 -4.47
C SER A 463 -14.14 23.22 -4.78
N PHE A 464 -14.12 23.61 -6.06
CA PHE A 464 -14.14 25.02 -6.47
C PHE A 464 -15.51 25.67 -6.31
N ILE A 465 -16.59 24.89 -6.43
CA ILE A 465 -17.95 25.39 -6.23
C ILE A 465 -18.22 25.68 -4.75
N LYS A 466 -17.65 24.90 -3.83
CA LYS A 466 -17.74 25.18 -2.38
C LYS A 466 -17.14 26.52 -1.99
N ASP A 467 -16.05 26.95 -2.63
CA ASP A 467 -15.40 28.25 -2.39
C ASP A 467 -16.33 29.45 -2.66
N LEU A 468 -17.37 29.28 -3.50
CA LEU A 468 -18.35 30.34 -3.77
C LEU A 468 -19.17 30.67 -2.51
N THR A 469 -19.49 29.67 -1.69
CA THR A 469 -20.23 29.86 -0.44
C THR A 469 -19.39 30.60 0.59
N GLU A 470 -18.12 30.22 0.73
CA GLU A 470 -17.21 30.77 1.75
C GLU A 470 -16.83 32.23 1.48
N ASN A 471 -16.83 32.65 0.20
CA ASN A 471 -16.40 33.98 -0.23
C ASN A 471 -17.54 34.92 -0.65
N GLY A 472 -18.77 34.64 -0.22
CA GLY A 472 -19.93 35.51 -0.49
C GLY A 472 -20.28 35.60 -1.98
N GLY A 473 -20.20 34.48 -2.71
CA GLY A 473 -20.56 34.35 -4.12
C GLY A 473 -19.48 34.79 -5.11
N LYS A 474 -18.22 34.93 -4.67
CA LYS A 474 -17.10 35.33 -5.54
C LYS A 474 -15.94 34.34 -5.45
N SER A 475 -15.65 33.63 -6.54
CA SER A 475 -14.45 32.81 -6.67
C SER A 475 -13.70 33.20 -7.94
N ARG A 476 -12.47 33.71 -7.77
CA ARG A 476 -11.61 34.09 -8.91
C ARG A 476 -11.25 32.89 -9.79
N ILE A 477 -11.20 31.69 -9.19
CA ILE A 477 -10.89 30.45 -9.90
C ILE A 477 -12.08 30.09 -10.79
N VAL A 478 -13.30 30.11 -10.24
CA VAL A 478 -14.53 29.87 -11.03
C VAL A 478 -14.66 30.90 -12.15
N ASP A 479 -14.44 32.20 -11.87
CA ASP A 479 -14.47 33.25 -12.90
C ASP A 479 -13.46 33.00 -14.03
N ALA A 480 -12.27 32.52 -13.70
CA ALA A 480 -11.23 32.18 -14.68
C ALA A 480 -11.61 30.97 -15.54
N ILE A 481 -12.16 29.92 -14.93
CA ILE A 481 -12.65 28.72 -15.64
C ILE A 481 -13.81 29.11 -16.57
N VAL A 482 -14.73 29.94 -16.11
CA VAL A 482 -15.85 30.45 -16.92
C VAL A 482 -15.36 31.25 -18.10
N SER A 483 -14.39 32.13 -17.88
CA SER A 483 -13.77 32.92 -18.96
C SER A 483 -13.05 32.03 -19.98
N LEU A 484 -12.39 30.97 -19.52
CA LEU A 484 -11.73 29.98 -20.37
C LEU A 484 -12.74 29.20 -21.21
N GLY A 485 -13.81 28.67 -20.60
CA GLY A 485 -14.86 27.95 -21.30
C GLY A 485 -15.51 28.80 -22.39
N ARG A 486 -15.83 30.07 -22.10
CA ARG A 486 -16.32 31.02 -23.13
C ARG A 486 -15.30 31.24 -24.25
N GLY A 487 -14.02 31.40 -23.92
CA GLY A 487 -12.95 31.61 -24.90
C GLY A 487 -12.69 30.40 -25.81
N LEU A 488 -13.06 29.20 -25.34
CA LEU A 488 -12.95 27.95 -26.10
C LEU A 488 -14.29 27.51 -26.72
N GLU A 489 -15.35 28.31 -26.57
CA GLU A 489 -16.73 27.96 -26.97
C GLU A 489 -17.20 26.61 -26.37
N MET A 490 -16.75 26.31 -25.15
CA MET A 490 -17.07 25.10 -24.41
C MET A 490 -18.09 25.41 -23.30
N PRO A 491 -19.33 24.88 -23.41
CA PRO A 491 -20.30 24.92 -22.33
C PRO A 491 -19.75 24.34 -21.03
N ILE A 492 -20.28 24.80 -19.89
CA ILE A 492 -19.78 24.42 -18.57
C ILE A 492 -20.87 23.68 -17.77
N THR A 493 -20.48 22.65 -17.04
CA THR A 493 -21.27 22.04 -15.95
C THR A 493 -20.64 22.41 -14.61
N ALA A 494 -21.46 22.84 -13.66
CA ALA A 494 -21.04 23.06 -12.28
C ALA A 494 -21.54 21.91 -11.38
N GLU A 495 -20.63 21.31 -10.61
CA GLU A 495 -20.94 20.21 -9.71
C GLU A 495 -21.05 20.63 -8.24
N GLY A 496 -21.77 19.84 -7.44
CA GLY A 496 -21.88 20.09 -6.01
C GLY A 496 -22.70 21.33 -5.67
N ILE A 497 -23.73 21.65 -6.46
CA ILE A 497 -24.69 22.70 -6.14
C ILE A 497 -25.58 22.22 -5.00
N GLU A 498 -25.19 22.57 -3.77
CA GLU A 498 -25.88 22.15 -2.54
C GLU A 498 -26.77 23.24 -1.92
N HIS A 499 -26.54 24.52 -2.27
CA HIS A 499 -27.20 25.68 -1.66
C HIS A 499 -27.72 26.66 -2.71
N GLU A 500 -28.83 27.32 -2.40
CA GLU A 500 -29.48 28.32 -3.28
C GLU A 500 -28.56 29.53 -3.59
N ASP A 501 -27.67 29.87 -2.66
CA ASP A 501 -26.69 30.94 -2.82
C ASP A 501 -25.67 30.63 -3.93
N ILE A 502 -25.24 29.36 -4.03
CA ILE A 502 -24.35 28.88 -5.10
C ILE A 502 -25.07 28.98 -6.45
N LEU A 503 -26.31 28.50 -6.52
CA LEU A 503 -27.14 28.59 -7.73
C LEU A 503 -27.29 30.04 -8.19
N THR A 504 -27.59 30.95 -7.26
CA THR A 504 -27.74 32.39 -7.54
C THR A 504 -26.44 33.02 -8.03
N ALA A 505 -25.28 32.60 -7.50
CA ALA A 505 -23.99 33.05 -7.96
C ALA A 505 -23.69 32.55 -9.38
N LEU A 506 -23.90 31.26 -9.64
CA LEU A 506 -23.66 30.64 -10.95
C LEU A 506 -24.54 31.25 -12.05
N ARG A 507 -25.84 31.45 -11.79
CA ARG A 507 -26.76 32.12 -12.75
C ARG A 507 -26.31 33.53 -13.15
N LYS A 508 -25.61 34.24 -12.26
CA LYS A 508 -25.05 35.58 -12.58
C LYS A 508 -23.78 35.50 -13.42
N MET A 509 -23.09 34.36 -13.39
CA MET A 509 -21.84 34.13 -14.10
C MET A 509 -22.05 33.65 -15.54
N GLY A 510 -23.25 33.23 -15.95
CA GLY A 510 -23.56 32.83 -17.32
C GLY A 510 -24.43 31.57 -17.39
N GLU A 511 -24.39 30.93 -18.56
CA GLU A 511 -25.17 29.72 -18.85
C GLU A 511 -24.42 28.47 -18.36
N PHE A 512 -25.11 27.63 -17.59
CA PHE A 512 -24.52 26.42 -17.00
C PHE A 512 -25.51 25.26 -17.04
N LYS A 513 -24.97 24.05 -17.20
CA LYS A 513 -25.60 22.87 -16.60
C LYS A 513 -25.18 22.77 -15.14
N GLY A 514 -26.03 22.23 -14.29
CA GLY A 514 -25.74 22.06 -12.88
C GLY A 514 -26.15 20.69 -12.36
N GLN A 515 -25.38 20.20 -11.40
CA GLN A 515 -25.67 18.99 -10.65
C GLN A 515 -25.33 19.17 -9.17
N GLY A 516 -26.06 18.47 -8.31
CA GLY A 516 -25.83 18.52 -6.87
C GLY A 516 -27.10 18.33 -6.04
N TYR A 517 -26.90 18.24 -4.73
CA TYR A 517 -27.94 17.81 -3.78
C TYR A 517 -29.11 18.78 -3.62
N LEU A 518 -28.98 20.02 -4.12
CA LEU A 518 -30.11 20.93 -4.22
C LEU A 518 -31.23 20.36 -5.11
N TYR A 519 -30.88 19.60 -6.16
CA TYR A 519 -31.82 19.02 -7.12
C TYR A 519 -32.24 17.58 -6.77
N GLY A 520 -31.50 16.93 -5.89
CA GLY A 520 -31.74 15.57 -5.44
C GLY A 520 -30.42 14.82 -5.23
N ARG A 521 -30.49 13.73 -4.47
CA ARG A 521 -29.38 12.79 -4.37
C ARG A 521 -29.43 11.80 -5.53
N PRO A 522 -28.34 11.09 -5.85
CA PRO A 522 -28.37 10.02 -6.84
C PRO A 522 -29.46 8.98 -6.53
N GLU A 523 -30.25 8.62 -7.54
CA GLU A 523 -31.47 7.81 -7.42
C GLU A 523 -31.32 6.45 -8.13
N THR A 524 -32.12 5.46 -7.75
CA THR A 524 -32.18 4.17 -8.49
C THR A 524 -32.96 4.30 -9.79
N ALA A 525 -32.83 3.33 -10.69
CA ALA A 525 -33.58 3.28 -11.94
C ALA A 525 -35.11 3.38 -11.73
N GLU A 526 -35.63 2.73 -10.69
CA GLU A 526 -37.06 2.76 -10.35
C GLU A 526 -37.52 4.15 -9.93
N GLN A 527 -36.72 4.84 -9.13
CA GLN A 527 -37.00 6.21 -8.67
C GLN A 527 -36.95 7.20 -9.84
N VAL A 528 -35.96 7.06 -10.74
CA VAL A 528 -35.87 7.85 -11.97
C VAL A 528 -37.11 7.62 -12.85
N HIS A 529 -37.53 6.36 -13.01
CA HIS A 529 -38.72 6.04 -13.79
C HIS A 529 -39.99 6.68 -13.22
N GLU A 530 -40.19 6.60 -11.90
CA GLU A 530 -41.32 7.24 -11.22
C GLU A 530 -41.30 8.77 -11.41
N ARG A 531 -40.13 9.40 -11.22
CA ARG A 531 -39.93 10.84 -11.44
C ARG A 531 -40.29 11.25 -12.87
N LEU A 532 -39.77 10.53 -13.86
CA LEU A 532 -40.03 10.83 -15.27
C LEU A 532 -41.50 10.58 -15.64
N SER A 533 -42.14 9.58 -15.03
CA SER A 533 -43.58 9.32 -15.20
C SER A 533 -44.42 10.50 -14.71
N ILE A 534 -44.15 10.98 -13.48
CA ILE A 534 -44.84 12.14 -12.89
C ILE A 534 -44.60 13.41 -13.73
N ALA A 535 -43.40 13.57 -14.29
CA ALA A 535 -43.03 14.71 -15.12
C ALA A 535 -43.54 14.61 -16.58
N GLY A 536 -44.16 13.49 -16.99
CA GLY A 536 -44.56 13.26 -18.38
C GLY A 536 -43.39 13.16 -19.36
N ARG A 537 -42.19 12.80 -18.87
CA ARG A 537 -40.92 12.72 -19.61
C ARG A 537 -40.49 11.28 -19.87
N LEU A 538 -41.46 10.36 -19.98
CA LEU A 538 -41.24 9.01 -20.49
C LEU A 538 -41.48 8.97 -22.00
N ALA A 539 -40.70 8.14 -22.70
CA ALA A 539 -40.87 7.91 -24.12
C ALA A 539 -42.31 7.44 -24.41
N GLY A 540 -43.03 8.19 -25.25
CA GLY A 540 -44.42 7.89 -25.64
C GLY A 540 -45.53 8.62 -24.87
N SER A 541 -45.22 9.43 -23.85
CA SER A 541 -46.24 10.23 -23.12
C SER A 541 -46.91 11.31 -23.99
N ALA A 542 -46.29 11.72 -25.09
CA ALA A 542 -46.81 12.75 -26.00
C ALA A 542 -47.89 12.27 -26.98
N MET A 543 -48.28 10.98 -26.97
CA MET A 543 -49.30 10.44 -27.90
C MET A 543 -50.67 10.15 -27.27
N ALA A 544 -50.85 10.36 -25.95
CA ALA A 544 -52.11 10.01 -25.28
C ALA A 544 -53.12 11.18 -25.13
N ASP A 545 -52.69 12.44 -25.24
CA ASP A 545 -53.56 13.61 -25.07
C ASP A 545 -53.65 14.44 -26.34
N ALA A 546 -54.47 13.97 -27.29
CA ALA A 546 -55.11 14.85 -28.26
C ALA A 546 -56.64 14.74 -28.08
N PRO A 547 -57.26 15.56 -27.19
CA PRO A 547 -58.69 15.71 -27.21
C PRO A 547 -59.09 16.68 -28.33
N ASN A 548 -59.93 16.16 -29.21
CA ASN A 548 -60.73 16.92 -30.15
C ASN A 548 -61.73 17.82 -29.39
N ALA A 549 -61.78 19.10 -29.80
CA ALA A 549 -62.83 20.09 -29.60
C ALA A 549 -63.05 20.72 -28.22
N GLY A 550 -63.21 22.06 -28.26
CA GLY A 550 -64.22 22.76 -27.45
C GLY A 550 -63.68 23.69 -26.38
N ALA A 551 -64.00 24.97 -26.50
CA ALA A 551 -63.76 25.99 -25.50
C ALA A 551 -64.46 25.68 -24.17
N GLU A 552 -63.73 25.81 -23.05
CA GLU A 552 -64.18 26.45 -21.80
C GLU A 552 -63.02 26.53 -20.80
N GLY A 553 -62.97 27.60 -20.01
CA GLY A 553 -61.82 28.02 -19.21
C GLY A 553 -61.44 27.05 -18.09
N ILE A 554 -60.13 26.93 -17.83
CA ILE A 554 -59.56 26.14 -16.74
C ILE A 554 -59.00 27.09 -15.68
N GLU A 555 -59.55 27.02 -14.47
CA GLU A 555 -59.02 27.67 -13.26
C GLU A 555 -57.71 26.98 -12.83
N LEU A 556 -56.73 27.79 -12.41
CA LEU A 556 -55.45 27.34 -11.85
C LEU A 556 -55.65 26.61 -10.51
N PRO A 557 -54.94 25.50 -10.21
CA PRO A 557 -55.05 24.82 -8.93
C PRO A 557 -54.39 25.59 -7.78
N ASP A 558 -55.03 25.58 -6.61
CA ASP A 558 -54.55 26.17 -5.36
C ASP A 558 -53.26 25.49 -4.86
N LEU A 559 -52.12 26.12 -5.15
CA LEU A 559 -50.77 25.75 -4.69
C LEU A 559 -50.67 25.59 -3.16
N GLY A 560 -51.58 26.19 -2.39
CA GLY A 560 -51.65 26.04 -0.93
C GLY A 560 -52.07 24.64 -0.47
N ALA A 561 -52.86 23.92 -1.26
CA ALA A 561 -53.30 22.56 -0.92
C ALA A 561 -52.18 21.52 -1.12
N LEU A 562 -51.33 21.70 -2.14
CA LEU A 562 -50.20 20.82 -2.42
C LEU A 562 -49.12 20.90 -1.32
N ALA A 563 -48.82 22.12 -0.84
CA ALA A 563 -47.86 22.33 0.24
C ALA A 563 -48.29 21.70 1.57
N ARG A 564 -49.61 21.65 1.85
CA ARG A 564 -50.16 21.01 3.06
C ARG A 564 -50.13 19.48 2.99
N SER A 565 -50.21 18.91 1.79
CA SER A 565 -50.10 17.46 1.57
C SER A 565 -48.66 16.96 1.81
N VAL A 566 -47.67 17.68 1.26
CA VAL A 566 -46.24 17.35 1.42
C VAL A 566 -45.79 17.52 2.87
N ALA A 567 -46.28 18.56 3.58
CA ALA A 567 -45.97 18.78 5.00
C ALA A 567 -46.60 17.72 5.93
N ARG A 568 -47.65 17.01 5.50
CA ARG A 568 -48.30 15.94 6.28
C ARG A 568 -47.59 14.60 6.09
N ALA A 569 -47.02 14.34 4.91
CA ALA A 569 -46.19 13.17 4.65
C ALA A 569 -44.82 13.23 5.37
N ALA A 570 -44.25 14.43 5.54
CA ALA A 570 -42.97 14.62 6.24
C ALA A 570 -43.04 14.50 7.78
N ARG A 571 -44.23 14.43 8.38
CA ARG A 571 -44.43 14.37 9.84
C ARG A 571 -44.83 13.01 10.41
N GLY A 572 -44.77 11.92 9.62
CA GLY A 572 -44.80 10.55 10.18
C GLY A 572 -45.96 10.22 11.14
N ASP A 573 -47.14 10.85 11.01
CA ASP A 573 -48.29 10.53 11.84
C ASP A 573 -49.05 9.35 11.23
N ASN A 574 -48.76 8.15 11.73
CA ASN A 574 -49.54 6.96 11.43
C ASN A 574 -50.72 6.88 12.40
N ALA A 575 -51.89 7.36 11.97
CA ALA A 575 -53.15 7.20 12.70
C ALA A 575 -54.24 6.66 11.77
N GLY A 576 -54.53 5.36 11.90
CA GLY A 576 -55.72 4.68 11.41
C GLY A 576 -55.87 3.41 12.25
N ASP A 577 -56.55 3.49 13.39
CA ASP A 577 -57.99 3.21 13.55
C ASP A 577 -58.38 1.81 13.07
N ASN A 578 -58.25 0.84 13.98
CA ASN A 578 -58.75 -0.51 13.82
C ASN A 578 -59.98 -0.67 14.72
N ARG A 579 -61.18 -0.64 14.11
CA ARG A 579 -62.44 -0.99 14.78
C ARG A 579 -62.80 -2.44 14.49
N GLY A 580 -62.95 -3.20 15.58
CA GLY A 580 -64.09 -4.10 15.77
C GLY A 580 -63.82 -5.60 15.59
N GLY A 581 -63.94 -6.35 16.70
CA GLY A 581 -64.07 -7.80 16.67
C GLY A 581 -63.79 -8.45 18.03
N GLU A 582 -64.79 -8.42 18.91
CA GLU A 582 -64.82 -9.13 20.21
C GLU A 582 -64.59 -10.64 20.07
N MET A 583 -63.91 -11.26 21.04
CA MET A 583 -64.41 -12.42 21.83
C MET A 583 -63.32 -12.98 22.78
N GLY A 584 -63.55 -12.79 24.09
CA GLY A 584 -63.50 -13.88 25.08
C GLY A 584 -62.17 -14.37 25.68
N GLY A 585 -61.89 -13.93 26.91
CA GLY A 585 -61.55 -14.83 28.03
C GLY A 585 -60.06 -15.01 28.42
N PRO A 586 -59.76 -15.36 29.69
CA PRO A 586 -58.71 -14.69 30.47
C PRO A 586 -57.57 -15.61 30.96
N GLY A 587 -56.48 -15.00 31.44
CA GLY A 587 -55.45 -15.70 32.23
C GLY A 587 -54.30 -14.80 32.68
N GLU A 588 -54.39 -14.34 33.94
CA GLU A 588 -53.33 -14.12 34.96
C GLU A 588 -51.91 -14.61 34.57
N SER A 589 -50.77 -14.02 34.96
CA SER A 589 -50.37 -13.21 36.12
C SER A 589 -48.87 -12.88 36.01
N GLY A 590 -48.38 -11.85 36.71
CA GLY A 590 -46.98 -11.82 37.18
C GLY A 590 -46.13 -10.62 36.77
N ASP A 591 -46.35 -9.48 37.43
CA ASP A 591 -45.32 -8.46 37.74
C ASP A 591 -44.47 -8.96 38.95
N PRO A 592 -43.44 -8.26 39.47
CA PRO A 592 -42.65 -7.14 38.94
C PRO A 592 -41.11 -7.37 39.15
N ASP A 593 -40.23 -6.45 38.73
CA ASP A 593 -39.56 -5.49 39.65
C ASP A 593 -38.35 -4.73 39.06
N HIS A 594 -38.36 -3.42 39.36
CA HIS A 594 -37.28 -2.43 39.63
C HIS A 594 -35.95 -2.43 38.83
N GLY A 595 -35.33 -1.29 38.47
CA GLY A 595 -35.55 0.11 38.84
C GLY A 595 -34.20 0.86 38.98
N GLY A 596 -34.09 2.05 38.35
CA GLY A 596 -33.15 3.15 38.69
C GLY A 596 -31.67 2.99 38.29
N ALA A 597 -30.86 4.03 38.06
CA ALA A 597 -31.02 5.47 37.94
C ALA A 597 -29.67 6.03 37.43
N ALA A 598 -29.67 7.17 36.75
CA ALA A 598 -28.48 7.94 36.34
C ALA A 598 -27.76 8.58 37.55
N PRO A 599 -26.55 9.17 37.37
CA PRO A 599 -26.53 10.63 37.15
C PRO A 599 -25.36 11.19 36.28
N HIS A 600 -25.60 12.41 35.75
CA HIS A 600 -24.60 13.39 35.27
C HIS A 600 -23.85 14.06 36.45
N PRO A 601 -22.64 14.65 36.25
CA PRO A 601 -22.41 16.02 35.73
C PRO A 601 -21.20 16.04 34.76
N GLY A 602 -20.74 17.09 34.07
CA GLY A 602 -20.85 18.55 34.08
C GLY A 602 -19.54 19.06 33.43
N GLY A 603 -19.63 19.98 32.47
CA GLY A 603 -18.53 20.31 31.55
C GLY A 603 -17.46 21.29 32.04
N THR A 604 -16.40 21.41 31.24
CA THR A 604 -15.52 22.60 31.14
C THR A 604 -14.85 22.62 29.77
N ALA A 605 -14.96 23.76 29.08
CA ALA A 605 -14.29 24.08 27.84
C ALA A 605 -12.82 24.43 28.07
N LEU A 606 -11.91 23.96 27.21
CA LEU A 606 -10.61 24.61 26.97
C LEU A 606 -10.23 24.52 25.49
N ASP A 607 -9.91 25.71 25.01
CA ASP A 607 -9.38 26.15 23.74
C ASP A 607 -7.98 25.56 23.46
N GLY A 608 -7.67 25.20 22.22
CA GLY A 608 -6.40 24.57 21.85
C GLY A 608 -6.34 24.09 20.41
N GLY A 609 -6.21 25.03 19.46
CA GLY A 609 -6.02 24.72 18.03
C GLY A 609 -4.69 24.02 17.72
N PRO A 610 -4.60 23.28 16.60
CA PRO A 610 -3.39 22.58 16.20
C PRO A 610 -2.36 23.53 15.58
N ILE A 611 -1.14 23.49 16.11
CA ILE A 611 0.03 24.21 15.61
C ILE A 611 0.61 23.44 14.40
N LEU A 612 0.50 24.04 13.20
CA LEU A 612 1.18 23.63 11.98
C LEU A 612 2.71 23.85 12.09
N PRO A 613 3.57 22.91 11.66
CA PRO A 613 4.99 23.19 11.51
C PRO A 613 5.27 23.97 10.21
N ARG A 614 6.02 25.06 10.37
CA ARG A 614 6.52 25.94 9.30
C ARG A 614 7.35 25.18 8.27
N ARG A 615 6.98 25.30 6.99
CA ARG A 615 7.86 25.03 5.83
C ARG A 615 9.09 25.94 5.89
N ALA A 616 10.28 25.34 5.97
CA ALA A 616 11.53 26.02 5.65
C ALA A 616 11.65 26.11 4.12
N ARG A 617 11.95 27.32 3.64
CA ARG A 617 12.32 27.58 2.24
C ARG A 617 13.76 27.10 2.03
N HIS A 618 13.99 26.29 1.01
CA HIS A 618 15.15 26.42 0.12
C HIS A 618 14.77 25.90 -1.26
#